data_AF-A0A5H5BCA7-F1
#
_entry.id   AF-A0A5H5BCA7-F1
#
_cell.length_a   1.000
_cell.length_b   1.000
_cell.length_c   1.000
_cell.angle_alpha   90.00
_cell.angle_beta   90.00
_cell.angle_gamma   90.00
#
_symmetry.space_group_name_H-M   'P 1'
#
loop_
_entity.id
_entity.type
_entity.pdbx_description
1 polymer ?
#
loop_
_entity_poly.entity_id
_entity_poly.type
_entity_poly.pdbx_seq_one_letter_code
_entity_poly.pdbx_strand_id
1 'polypeptide(L)' 'MYYRMALMVFTLRHLGTIPPEALTPELLLDELTAEDYDRLLDATIAVKKKRQRTKNAAPDSGSPSSPSDTTA' A
#
# COMPACT_ATOMS: atom_id res chain seq x y z
N MET A 1 -16.93 9.35 -6.02
CA MET A 1 -15.94 8.96 -7.04
C MET A 1 -14.50 9.34 -6.67
N TYR A 2 -14.23 10.56 -6.20
CA TYR A 2 -12.89 11.04 -5.83
C TYR A 2 -12.07 10.13 -4.89
N TYR A 3 -12.69 9.54 -3.86
CA TYR A 3 -12.00 8.63 -2.94
C TYR A 3 -11.44 7.38 -3.65
N ARG A 4 -12.19 6.80 -4.60
CA ARG A 4 -11.74 5.61 -5.36
C ARG A 4 -10.57 5.96 -6.28
N MET A 5 -10.63 7.14 -6.91
CA MET A 5 -9.55 7.65 -7.76
C MET A 5 -8.27 7.91 -6.96
N ALA A 6 -8.39 8.50 -5.76
CA ALA A 6 -7.24 8.70 -4.87
C ALA A 6 -6.56 7.37 -4.48
N LEU A 7 -7.33 6.30 -4.26
CA LEU A 7 -6.78 4.97 -4.01
C LEU A 7 -6.09 4.39 -5.24
N MET A 8 -6.64 4.58 -6.44
CA MET A 8 -6.03 4.10 -7.68
C MET A 8 -4.70 4.79 -7.98
N VAL A 9 -4.65 6.12 -7.84
CA VAL A 9 -3.40 6.90 -7.96
C VAL A 9 -2.36 6.39 -6.97
N PHE A 10 -2.75 6.16 -5.71
CA PHE A 10 -1.84 5.60 -4.71
C PHE A 10 -1.29 4.23 -5.13
N THR A 11 -2.15 3.32 -5.60
CA THR A 11 -1.75 1.98 -6.04
C THR A 11 -0.81 2.05 -7.26
N LEU A 12 -1.11 2.91 -8.23
CA LEU A 12 -0.26 3.13 -9.42
C LEU A 12 1.12 3.66 -9.04
N ARG A 13 1.21 4.61 -8.11
CA ARG A 13 2.49 5.12 -7.59
C ARG A 13 3.28 4.08 -6.79
N HIS A 14 2.58 3.15 -6.15
CA HIS A 14 3.23 2.12 -5.33
C HIS A 14 3.73 0.92 -6.15
N LEU A 15 3.05 0.59 -7.25
CA LEU A 15 3.39 -0.55 -8.09
C LEU A 15 4.27 -0.17 -9.29
N GLY A 16 4.19 1.07 -9.75
CA GLY A 16 4.92 1.54 -10.92
C GLY A 16 5.82 2.74 -10.61
N THR A 17 6.47 3.22 -11.65
CA THR A 17 7.34 4.41 -11.64
C THR A 17 6.67 5.62 -12.29
N ILE A 18 5.34 5.57 -12.49
CA ILE A 18 4.60 6.66 -13.12
C ILE A 18 4.65 7.89 -12.20
N PRO A 19 5.13 9.03 -12.73
CA PRO A 19 5.21 10.26 -11.95
C PRO A 19 3.80 10.75 -11.57
N PRO A 20 3.60 11.27 -10.34
CA PRO A 20 2.29 11.72 -9.87
C PRO A 20 1.66 12.80 -10.73
N GLU A 21 2.48 13.64 -11.36
CA GLU A 21 2.02 14.72 -12.24
C GLU A 21 1.34 14.17 -13.50
N ALA A 22 1.68 12.94 -13.91
CA ALA A 22 1.06 12.25 -15.05
C ALA A 22 -0.20 11.46 -14.67
N LEU A 23 -0.48 11.26 -13.37
CA LEU A 23 -1.64 10.51 -12.89
C LEU A 23 -2.81 11.46 -12.61
N THR A 24 -3.32 12.08 -13.68
CA THR A 24 -4.45 13.01 -13.58
C THR A 24 -5.79 12.27 -13.49
N PRO A 25 -6.81 12.86 -12.83
CA PRO A 25 -8.15 12.30 -12.80
C PRO A 25 -8.74 12.10 -14.20
N GLU A 26 -8.43 12.99 -15.14
CA GLU A 26 -8.91 12.95 -16.52
C GLU A 26 -8.33 11.74 -17.26
N LEU A 27 -7.03 11.45 -17.10
CA LEU A 27 -6.41 10.26 -17.68
C LEU A 27 -7.09 8.97 -17.18
N LEU A 28 -7.41 8.91 -15.89
CA LEU A 28 -8.08 7.76 -15.29
C LEU A 28 -9.56 7.66 -15.67
N LEU A 29 -10.17 8.73 -16.15
CA LEU A 29 -11.57 8.74 -16.56
C LEU A 29 -11.72 8.42 -18.04
N ASP A 30 -10.81 8.95 -18.86
CA ASP A 30 -10.90 8.89 -20.32
C ASP A 30 -10.26 7.62 -20.90
N GLU A 31 -9.14 7.16 -20.32
CA GLU A 31 -8.36 6.05 -20.88
C GLU A 31 -8.52 4.72 -20.12
N LEU A 32 -9.14 4.74 -18.94
CA LEU A 32 -9.27 3.55 -18.11
C LEU A 32 -10.46 2.70 -18.56
N THR A 33 -10.17 1.57 -19.21
CA THR A 33 -11.22 0.62 -19.57
C THR A 33 -11.78 -0.07 -18.32
N ALA A 34 -12.96 -0.67 -18.44
CA ALA A 34 -13.55 -1.45 -17.34
C ALA A 34 -12.62 -2.59 -16.87
N GLU A 35 -11.89 -3.22 -17.79
CA GLU A 35 -10.93 -4.28 -17.45
C GLU A 35 -9.74 -3.73 -16.65
N ASP A 36 -9.21 -2.55 -17.03
CA ASP A 36 -8.13 -1.90 -16.31
C ASP A 36 -8.56 -1.49 -14.90
N TYR A 37 -9.80 -1.02 -14.76
CA TYR A 37 -10.39 -0.70 -13.47
C TYR A 37 -10.42 -1.93 -12.54
N ASP A 38 -10.85 -3.08 -13.05
CA ASP A 38 -10.91 -4.32 -12.27
C ASP A 38 -9.51 -4.79 -11.84
N ARG A 39 -8.54 -4.76 -12.77
CA ARG A 39 -7.14 -5.08 -12.45
C ARG A 39 -6.55 -4.16 -11.39
N LEU A 40 -6.85 -2.85 -11.45
CA LEU A 40 -6.40 -1.88 -10.44
C LEU A 40 -7.06 -2.10 -9.09
N LEU A 41 -8.32 -2.55 -9.07
CA LEU A 41 -9.01 -2.87 -7.84
C LEU A 41 -8.36 -4.07 -7.14
N ASP A 42 -8.08 -5.14 -7.89
CA ASP A 42 -7.39 -6.33 -7.38
C ASP A 42 -5.98 -5.99 -6.87
N ALA A 43 -5.24 -5.19 -7.63
CA ALA A 43 -3.94 -4.67 -7.24
C ALA A 43 -4.01 -3.87 -5.92
N THR A 44 -5.03 -3.02 -5.78
CA THR A 44 -5.26 -2.23 -4.55
C THR A 44 -5.54 -3.14 -3.36
N ILE A 45 -6.34 -4.19 -3.54
CA ILE A 45 -6.62 -5.19 -2.50
C ILE A 45 -5.34 -5.93 -2.12
N ALA A 46 -4.50 -6.32 -3.09
CA ALA A 46 -3.23 -7.00 -2.83
C ALA A 46 -2.24 -6.11 -2.07
N VAL A 47 -2.12 -4.84 -2.42
CA VAL A 47 -1.30 -3.86 -1.70
C VAL A 47 -1.82 -3.66 -0.28
N LYS A 48 -3.13 -3.53 -0.09
CA LYS A 48 -3.74 -3.44 1.26
C LYS A 48 -3.45 -4.69 2.09
N LYS A 49 -3.57 -5.89 1.51
CA LYS A 49 -3.23 -7.16 2.18
C LYS A 49 -1.75 -7.21 2.58
N LYS A 50 -0.83 -6.83 1.68
CA LYS A 50 0.62 -6.72 1.98
C LYS A 50 0.89 -5.74 3.13
N ARG A 51 0.26 -4.56 3.10
CA ARG A 51 0.38 -3.56 4.17
C ARG A 51 -0.14 -4.07 5.51
N GLN A 52 -1.28 -4.74 5.54
CA GLN A 52 -1.82 -5.35 6.77
C GLN A 52 -0.91 -6.46 7.29
N ARG A 53 -0.38 -7.33 6.41
CA ARG A 53 0.58 -8.36 6.80
C ARG A 53 1.86 -7.75 7.41
N THR A 54 2.34 -6.65 6.83
CA THR A 54 3.52 -5.93 7.34
C THR A 54 3.24 -5.28 8.69
N LYS A 55 2.05 -4.69 8.89
CA LYS A 55 1.64 -4.15 10.20
C LYS A 55 1.56 -5.23 11.29
N ASN A 56 1.05 -6.41 10.96
CA ASN A 56 0.98 -7.53 11.91
C ASN A 56 2.33 -8.21 12.16
N ALA A 57 3.30 -8.04 11.23
CA ALA A 57 4.65 -8.60 11.34
C ALA A 57 5.66 -7.59 11.92
N ALA A 58 5.25 -6.36 12.21
CA ALA A 58 6.08 -5.45 13.00
C ALA A 58 6.22 -6.08 14.39
N PRO A 59 7.45 -6.33 14.88
CA PRO A 59 7.64 -6.91 16.19
C PRO A 59 7.02 -5.96 17.21
N ASP A 60 6.14 -6.49 18.04
CA ASP A 60 5.80 -5.88 19.30
C ASP A 60 7.14 -5.58 19.98
N SER A 61 7.43 -4.30 20.23
CA SER A 61 8.67 -3.90 20.86
C SER A 61 8.62 -4.26 22.35
N GLY A 62 8.44 -5.54 22.65
CA GLY A 62 8.79 -6.12 23.92
C GLY A 62 10.31 -6.20 23.95
N SER A 63 10.96 -5.12 24.38
CA SER A 63 12.36 -5.16 24.79
C SER A 63 12.57 -6.39 25.68
N PRO A 64 13.41 -7.36 25.31
CA PRO A 64 13.74 -8.43 26.24
C PRO A 64 14.50 -7.77 27.40
N SER A 65 13.87 -7.74 28.57
CA SER A 65 14.51 -7.34 29.82
C SER A 65 15.74 -8.22 30.02
N SER A 66 16.94 -7.64 29.95
CA SER A 66 18.19 -8.35 30.20
C SER A 66 18.26 -8.76 31.67
N PRO A 67 18.41 -10.05 32.01
CA PRO A 67 18.74 -10.44 33.37
C PRO A 67 20.19 -10.03 33.64
N SER A 68 20.39 -9.18 34.65
CA SER A 68 21.73 -8.90 35.18
C SER A 68 22.14 -10.08 36.05
N ASP A 69 23.12 -10.86 35.58
CA ASP A 69 23.72 -11.95 36.37
C ASP A 69 24.57 -11.36 37.51
N THR A 70 24.13 -11.64 38.74
CA THR A 70 24.92 -11.48 39.97
C THR A 70 25.97 -12.59 40.01
N THR A 71 27.26 -12.25 39.98
CA THR A 71 28.33 -13.19 40.32
C THR A 71 28.80 -12.93 41.75
N ALA A 72 28.86 -14.02 42.53
CA ALA A 72 29.21 -14.10 43.95
C ALA A 72 30.72 -13.98 44.23
#